data_AF-A0A4R3PRK5-F1
#
_entry.id   AF-A0A4R3PRK5-F1
#
_cell.length_a   1.000
_cell.length_b   1.000
_cell.length_c   1.000
_cell.angle_alpha   90.00
_cell.angle_beta   90.00
_cell.angle_gamma   90.00
#
_symmetry.space_group_name_H-M   'P 1'
#
loop_
_entity.id
_entity.type
_entity.pdbx_description
1 polymer ?
#
loop_
_entity_poly.entity_id
_entity_poly.type
_entity_poly.pdbx_seq_one_letter_code
_entity_poly.pdbx_strand_id
1 'polypeptide(L)'
;MPLIKTNTNNAIRGRITPNRGQQQNDCAAVIAQITFADLGRGAGTLHNVGVARVDMQGRTAAGDANIQVQIGKGTVAAAMISNSVQQTTDPANQRGAANGTISVLNQSMDTGTVWTLTGTLP
;
A
#
# COMPACT_ATOMS: atom_id res chain seq x y z
N MET A 1 6.92 -3.81 18.98
CA MET A 1 7.31 -4.84 17.98
C MET A 1 7.78 -4.16 16.70
N PRO A 2 8.90 -4.57 16.09
CA PRO A 2 9.32 -3.96 14.81
C PRO A 2 8.26 -4.18 13.72
N LEU A 3 8.23 -3.31 12.71
CA LEU A 3 7.40 -3.51 11.52
C LEU A 3 7.92 -4.72 10.73
N ILE A 4 7.04 -5.67 10.42
CA ILE A 4 7.34 -6.88 9.68
C ILE A 4 6.67 -6.82 8.32
N LYS A 5 7.46 -7.00 7.26
CA LYS A 5 7.02 -7.06 5.87
C LYS A 5 7.01 -8.52 5.44
N THR A 6 5.85 -9.03 5.08
CA THR A 6 5.69 -10.43 4.67
C THR A 6 5.11 -10.49 3.27
N ASN A 7 5.76 -11.23 2.38
CA ASN A 7 5.16 -11.59 1.10
C ASN A 7 4.15 -12.71 1.33
N THR A 8 2.91 -12.51 0.92
CA THR A 8 1.86 -13.54 1.08
C THR A 8 1.99 -14.66 0.05
N ASN A 9 2.85 -14.50 -0.97
CA ASN A 9 2.96 -15.34 -2.16
C ASN A 9 1.67 -15.45 -2.98
N ASN A 10 0.64 -14.68 -2.65
CA ASN A 10 -0.59 -14.60 -3.42
C ASN A 10 -0.41 -13.63 -4.58
N ALA A 11 -0.58 -14.11 -5.82
CA ALA A 11 -0.53 -13.25 -7.00
C ALA A 11 -1.67 -12.23 -6.99
N ILE A 12 -1.38 -11.01 -7.45
CA ILE A 12 -2.41 -9.99 -7.68
C ILE A 12 -3.28 -10.44 -8.86
N ARG A 13 -4.57 -10.68 -8.61
CA ARG A 13 -5.50 -11.09 -9.66
C ARG A 13 -5.74 -9.94 -10.63
N GLY A 14 -5.58 -10.21 -11.93
CA GLY A 14 -5.71 -9.16 -12.96
C GLY A 14 -4.58 -8.14 -12.92
N ARG A 15 -3.38 -8.58 -12.51
CA ARG A 15 -2.20 -7.71 -12.43
C ARG A 15 -1.94 -7.02 -13.77
N ILE A 16 -1.73 -5.71 -13.70
CA ILE A 16 -1.10 -4.94 -14.78
C ILE A 16 0.35 -4.73 -14.40
N THR A 17 1.25 -5.11 -15.30
CA THR A 17 2.65 -4.71 -15.19
C THR A 17 2.79 -3.34 -15.85
N PRO A 18 3.12 -2.27 -15.12
CA PRO A 18 3.36 -0.97 -15.74
C PRO A 18 4.48 -1.08 -16.77
N ASN A 19 4.34 -0.41 -17.90
CA ASN A 19 5.41 -0.38 -18.90
C ASN A 19 6.65 0.34 -18.34
N ARG A 20 7.84 -0.08 -18.80
CA ARG A 20 9.10 0.60 -18.44
C ARG A 20 9.05 2.02 -18.99
N GLY A 21 8.98 3.01 -18.08
CA GLY A 21 8.87 4.42 -18.42
C GLY A 21 7.88 5.15 -17.52
N GLN A 22 6.98 5.92 -18.13
CA GLN A 22 6.12 6.87 -17.43
C GLN A 22 5.15 6.19 -16.45
N GLN A 23 4.60 5.02 -16.78
CA GLN A 23 3.68 4.31 -15.87
C GLN A 23 4.36 3.84 -14.58
N GLN A 24 5.61 3.40 -14.68
CA GLN A 24 6.39 2.99 -13.52
C GLN A 24 6.76 4.19 -12.63
N ASN A 25 7.11 5.33 -13.25
CA ASN A 25 7.35 6.58 -12.55
C ASN A 25 6.09 7.11 -11.87
N ASP A 26 4.95 7.09 -12.56
CA ASP A 26 3.64 7.49 -12.02
C ASP A 26 3.24 6.60 -10.84
N CYS A 27 3.44 5.28 -10.95
CA CYS A 27 3.20 4.34 -9.85
C CYS A 27 4.08 4.65 -8.64
N ALA A 28 5.38 4.81 -8.83
CA ALA A 28 6.31 5.14 -7.75
C ALA A 28 5.96 6.49 -7.10
N ALA A 29 5.58 7.49 -7.91
CA ALA A 29 5.19 8.81 -7.45
C ALA A 29 3.88 8.78 -6.64
N VAL A 30 2.86 8.05 -7.08
CA VAL A 30 1.59 7.94 -6.32
C VAL A 30 1.77 7.13 -5.04
N ILE A 31 2.59 6.08 -5.05
CA ILE A 31 2.93 5.33 -3.83
C ILE A 31 3.64 6.26 -2.84
N ALA A 32 4.55 7.11 -3.29
CA ALA A 32 5.28 8.04 -2.43
C ALA A 32 4.40 9.12 -1.77
N GLN A 33 3.17 9.35 -2.25
CA GLN A 33 2.22 10.27 -1.63
C GLN A 33 1.49 9.67 -0.42
N ILE A 34 1.62 8.37 -0.18
CA ILE A 34 0.94 7.70 0.93
C ILE A 34 1.43 8.25 2.26
N THR A 35 0.50 8.76 3.04
CA THR A 35 0.74 9.22 4.41
C THR A 35 0.09 8.28 5.42
N PHE A 36 0.48 8.43 6.69
CA PHE A 36 -0.17 7.68 7.77
C PHE A 36 -1.68 7.96 7.86
N ALA A 37 -2.09 9.20 7.61
CA ALA A 37 -3.51 9.58 7.63
C ALA A 37 -4.33 8.77 6.61
N ASP A 38 -3.73 8.41 5.47
CA ASP A 38 -4.41 7.61 4.44
C ASP A 38 -4.72 6.19 4.91
N LEU A 39 -3.92 5.64 5.83
CA LEU A 39 -4.20 4.33 6.44
C LEU A 39 -5.50 4.36 7.26
N GLY A 40 -5.86 5.51 7.83
CA GLY A 40 -7.08 5.73 8.60
C GLY A 40 -8.31 6.10 7.76
N ARG A 41 -8.15 6.35 6.46
CA ARG A 41 -9.26 6.77 5.59
C ARG A 41 -10.23 5.62 5.30
N GLY A 42 -11.40 5.97 4.78
CA GLY A 42 -12.40 5.03 4.30
C GLY A 42 -12.07 4.52 2.89
N ALA A 43 -12.90 3.60 2.38
CA ALA A 43 -12.76 3.11 1.02
C ALA A 43 -12.88 4.25 -0.01
N GLY A 44 -12.05 4.21 -1.05
CA GLY A 44 -12.01 5.21 -2.11
C GLY A 44 -10.60 5.53 -2.60
N THR A 45 -10.49 6.44 -3.56
CA THR A 45 -9.20 6.90 -4.07
C THR A 45 -8.52 7.81 -3.05
N LEU A 46 -7.31 7.42 -2.64
CA LEU A 46 -6.47 8.17 -1.72
C LEU A 46 -5.68 9.23 -2.49
N HIS A 47 -4.97 8.81 -3.55
CA HIS A 47 -4.08 9.64 -4.35
C HIS A 47 -4.15 9.27 -5.83
N ASN A 48 -3.84 10.22 -6.70
CA ASN A 48 -3.78 10.01 -8.15
C ASN A 48 -2.62 10.82 -8.76
N VAL A 49 -1.76 10.15 -9.53
CA VAL A 49 -0.64 10.77 -10.25
C VAL A 49 -0.59 10.21 -11.66
N GLY A 50 -0.76 11.07 -12.66
CA GLY A 50 -0.76 10.68 -14.06
C GLY A 50 -1.81 9.61 -14.33
N VAL A 51 -1.37 8.41 -14.73
CA VAL A 51 -2.26 7.26 -15.00
C VAL A 51 -2.41 6.29 -13.83
N ALA A 52 -1.68 6.49 -12.74
CA ALA A 52 -1.67 5.62 -11.58
C ALA A 52 -2.42 6.26 -10.40
N ARG A 53 -3.20 5.45 -9.69
CA ARG A 53 -3.89 5.87 -8.46
C ARG A 53 -3.66 4.88 -7.34
N VAL A 54 -3.69 5.38 -6.11
CA VAL A 54 -3.74 4.57 -4.89
C VAL A 54 -5.17 4.60 -4.38
N ASP A 55 -5.78 3.43 -4.27
CA ASP A 55 -7.13 3.26 -3.76
C ASP A 55 -7.10 2.41 -2.48
N MET A 56 -7.90 2.82 -1.49
CA MET A 56 -8.27 1.96 -0.37
C MET A 56 -9.53 1.17 -0.76
N GLN A 57 -9.40 -0.15 -0.88
CA GLN A 57 -10.53 -1.03 -1.26
C GLN A 57 -11.47 -1.33 -0.08
N GLY A 58 -11.11 -0.88 1.11
CA GLY A 58 -11.84 -1.13 2.35
C GLY A 58 -10.97 -1.79 3.40
N ARG A 59 -11.64 -2.31 4.43
CA ARG A 59 -11.01 -2.93 5.59
C ARG A 59 -11.43 -4.39 5.73
N THR A 60 -10.54 -5.24 6.21
CA THR A 60 -10.92 -6.61 6.61
C THR A 60 -11.78 -6.58 7.88
N ALA A 61 -12.38 -7.72 8.22
CA ALA A 61 -13.09 -7.88 9.50
C ALA A 61 -12.18 -7.62 10.72
N ALA A 62 -10.87 -7.79 10.58
CA ALA A 62 -9.87 -7.50 11.61
C ALA A 62 -9.45 -6.01 11.64
N GLY A 63 -9.95 -5.18 10.72
CA GLY A 63 -9.61 -3.76 10.61
C GLY A 63 -8.40 -3.46 9.73
N ASP A 64 -7.82 -4.47 9.06
CA ASP A 64 -6.65 -4.27 8.21
C ASP A 64 -7.02 -3.49 6.96
N ALA A 65 -6.23 -2.47 6.63
CA ALA A 65 -6.45 -1.65 5.46
C ALA A 65 -5.96 -2.37 4.19
N ASN A 66 -6.83 -2.52 3.20
CA ASN A 66 -6.48 -3.05 1.89
C ASN A 66 -6.20 -1.89 0.93
N ILE A 67 -4.93 -1.70 0.59
CA ILE A 67 -4.45 -0.63 -0.28
C ILE A 67 -4.01 -1.23 -1.60
N GLN A 68 -4.47 -0.64 -2.70
CA GLN A 68 -4.14 -1.07 -4.05
C GLN A 68 -3.65 0.10 -4.89
N VAL A 69 -2.60 -0.14 -5.67
CA VAL A 69 -2.16 0.77 -6.73
C VAL A 69 -2.78 0.27 -8.02
N GLN A 70 -3.47 1.14 -8.74
CA GLN A 70 -4.21 0.78 -9.95
C GLN A 70 -3.81 1.69 -11.11
N ILE A 71 -3.80 1.11 -12.32
CA ILE A 71 -3.75 1.84 -13.58
C ILE A 71 -5.03 1.49 -14.34
N GLY A 72 -5.87 2.49 -14.60
CA GLY A 72 -7.17 2.30 -15.25
C GLY A 72 -8.08 1.36 -14.44
N LYS A 73 -8.27 0.12 -14.92
CA LYS A 73 -9.09 -0.92 -14.28
C LYS A 73 -8.30 -2.09 -13.69
N GLY A 74 -6.97 -2.10 -13.82
CA GLY A 74 -6.15 -3.19 -13.31
C GLY A 74 -5.27 -2.78 -12.14
N THR A 75 -4.88 -3.77 -11.36
CA THR A 75 -4.09 -3.57 -10.13
C THR A 75 -2.63 -3.82 -10.44
N VAL A 76 -1.76 -2.90 -10.05
CA VAL A 76 -0.31 -2.98 -10.22
C VAL A 76 0.35 -3.55 -8.96
N ALA A 77 -0.07 -3.06 -7.80
CA ALA A 77 0.44 -3.44 -6.48
C ALA A 77 -0.71 -3.53 -5.48
N ALA A 78 -0.57 -4.39 -4.48
CA ALA A 78 -1.55 -4.54 -3.41
C ALA A 78 -0.84 -4.83 -2.09
N ALA A 79 -1.25 -4.12 -1.04
CA ALA A 79 -0.75 -4.32 0.30
C ALA A 79 -1.89 -4.36 1.33
N MET A 80 -1.72 -5.22 2.33
CA MET A 80 -2.58 -5.30 3.51
C MET A 80 -1.82 -4.74 4.71
N ILE A 81 -2.35 -3.67 5.29
CA ILE A 81 -1.73 -3.00 6.44
C ILE A 81 -2.53 -3.34 7.68
N SER A 82 -1.89 -4.06 8.61
CA SER A 82 -2.58 -4.53 9.81
C SER A 82 -3.14 -3.38 10.64
N ASN A 83 -4.26 -3.62 11.32
CA ASN A 83 -4.87 -2.63 12.22
C ASN A 83 -3.88 -2.12 13.30
N SER A 84 -3.00 -2.99 13.82
CA SER A 84 -2.03 -2.60 14.84
C SER A 84 -1.04 -1.52 14.37
N VAL A 85 -0.68 -1.53 13.08
CA VAL A 85 0.18 -0.50 12.48
C VAL A 85 -0.54 0.84 12.39
N GLN A 86 -1.86 0.82 12.25
CA GLN A 86 -2.71 2.02 12.11
C GLN A 86 -3.05 2.67 13.47
N GLN A 87 -2.82 1.98 14.58
CA GLN A 87 -3.14 2.46 15.93
C GLN A 87 -2.00 3.25 16.59
N THR A 88 -0.87 3.46 15.90
CA THR A 88 0.26 4.20 16.47
C THR A 88 -0.06 5.68 16.63
N THR A 89 0.19 6.23 17.82
CA THR A 89 -0.07 7.63 18.18
C THR A 89 1.18 8.51 18.10
N ASP A 90 2.38 7.92 18.17
CA ASP A 90 3.65 8.66 18.06
C ASP A 90 3.90 9.11 16.61
N PRO A 91 4.09 10.43 16.34
CA PRO A 91 4.39 10.94 15.01
C PRO A 91 5.62 10.32 14.32
N ALA A 92 6.66 9.93 15.07
CA ALA A 92 7.84 9.25 14.51
C ALA A 92 7.46 7.86 13.99
N ASN A 93 6.63 7.15 14.74
CA ASN A 93 6.13 5.83 14.35
C ASN A 93 5.12 5.89 13.22
N GLN A 94 4.31 6.95 13.16
CA GLN A 94 3.42 7.20 12.02
C GLN A 94 4.20 7.34 10.71
N ARG A 95 5.35 8.05 10.74
CA ARG A 95 6.27 8.10 9.60
C ARG A 95 6.82 6.72 9.26
N GLY A 96 7.21 5.95 10.27
CA GLY A 96 7.65 4.56 10.09
C GLY A 96 6.59 3.66 9.43
N ALA A 97 5.33 3.76 9.85
CA ALA A 97 4.20 3.03 9.29
C ALA A 97 3.91 3.44 7.83
N ALA A 98 3.96 4.73 7.51
CA ALA A 98 3.83 5.23 6.15
C ALA A 98 4.97 4.70 5.25
N ASN A 99 6.23 4.83 5.69
CA ASN A 99 7.40 4.31 4.97
C ASN A 99 7.34 2.79 4.80
N GLY A 100 6.85 2.07 5.82
CA GLY A 100 6.60 0.63 5.76
C GLY A 100 5.58 0.30 4.66
N THR A 101 4.48 1.04 4.60
CA THR A 101 3.41 0.89 3.60
C THR A 101 3.93 1.13 2.19
N ILE A 102 4.65 2.24 1.99
CA ILE A 102 5.34 2.57 0.73
C ILE A 102 6.25 1.42 0.30
N SER A 103 7.05 0.90 1.24
CA SER A 103 8.00 -0.17 0.94
C SER A 103 7.32 -1.47 0.54
N VAL A 104 6.23 -1.89 1.20
CA VAL A 104 5.52 -3.13 0.83
C VAL A 104 4.77 -3.00 -0.49
N LEU A 105 4.28 -1.80 -0.83
CA LEU A 105 3.66 -1.55 -2.13
C LEU A 105 4.68 -1.57 -3.27
N ASN A 106 5.87 -1.01 -3.07
CA ASN A 106 6.95 -1.12 -4.05
C ASN A 106 7.39 -2.58 -4.22
N GLN A 107 7.57 -3.32 -3.13
CA GLN A 107 7.90 -4.76 -3.20
C GLN A 107 6.79 -5.56 -3.90
N SER A 108 5.52 -5.22 -3.65
CA SER A 108 4.37 -5.82 -4.33
C SER A 108 4.35 -5.52 -5.83
N MET A 109 4.67 -4.29 -6.24
CA MET A 109 4.79 -3.91 -7.65
C MET A 109 5.86 -4.75 -8.37
N ASP A 110 7.04 -4.90 -7.73
CA ASP A 110 8.18 -5.63 -8.29
C ASP A 110 7.91 -7.13 -8.39
N THR A 111 7.35 -7.73 -7.34
CA THR A 111 7.10 -9.18 -7.26
C THR A 111 5.77 -9.61 -7.90
N GLY A 112 4.81 -8.69 -8.02
CA GLY A 112 3.46 -8.98 -8.49
C GLY A 112 2.60 -9.77 -7.51
N THR A 113 3.01 -9.87 -6.24
CA THR A 113 2.26 -10.54 -5.18
C THR A 113 1.72 -9.54 -4.17
N VAL A 114 0.73 -9.95 -3.39
CA VAL A 114 0.20 -9.16 -2.27
C VAL A 114 1.18 -9.21 -1.11
N TRP A 115 1.49 -8.05 -0.52
CA TRP A 115 2.34 -7.95 0.67
C TRP A 115 1.54 -7.54 1.90
N THR A 116 1.97 -7.98 3.07
CA THR A 116 1.36 -7.61 4.34
C THR A 116 2.36 -6.85 5.20
N LEU A 117 1.92 -5.75 5.81
CA LEU A 117 2.66 -5.02 6.83
C LEU A 117 2.02 -5.25 8.20
N THR A 118 2.76 -5.89 9.10
CA THR A 118 2.32 -6.19 10.46
C THR A 118 3.27 -5.60 11.49
N GLY A 119 2.85 -5.54 12.75
CA GLY A 119 3.67 -5.07 13.87
C GLY A 119 3.09 -3.85 14.58
N THR A 120 3.82 -3.37 15.58
CA THR A 120 3.36 -2.29 16.47
C THR A 120 4.56 -1.48 16.91
N LEU A 121 4.72 -0.28 16.37
CA LEU A 121 5.76 0.62 16.84
C LEU A 121 5.32 1.19 18.21
N PRO A 122 6.18 1.14 19.25
CA PRO A 122 5.83 1.46 20.64
C PRO A 122 5.59 2.95 20.86
#